data_AF-K6DR30-F1
#
_entry.id   AF-K6DR30-F1
#
_cell.length_a   1.000
_cell.length_b   1.000
_cell.length_c   1.000
_cell.angle_alpha   90.00
_cell.angle_beta   90.00
_cell.angle_gamma   90.00
#
_symmetry.space_group_name_H-M   'P 1'
#
loop_
_entity.id
_entity.type
_entity.pdbx_description
1 polymer ?
#
loop_
_entity_poly.entity_id
_entity_poly.type
_entity_poly.pdbx_seq_one_letter_code
_entity_poly.pdbx_strand_id
1 'polypeptide(L)'
;MAKGQMYDINGNLITNNDLQNKGAWCEHGVRKEYVFVEKYGHELGLMINPEKETNKYAPDLCQFLSTELSDLKTQNTPFFTARKYGYTPQYTVTFNKNDADRYRSDYPKIDIYFWVDWVAVRYFRKSTDSRYSDTDIRVNPMYGVWKVSFKDLDQIIKKSPLHAYQERIYDNQGNAKESYLINLKDSRIKHVL
;
A
#
# COMPACT_ATOMS: atom_id res chain seq x y z
N MET A 1 19.19 -18.27 -6.85
CA MET A 1 18.07 -18.36 -5.87
C MET A 1 16.78 -18.56 -6.65
N ALA A 2 15.91 -19.50 -6.24
CA ALA A 2 14.59 -19.62 -6.86
C ALA A 2 13.75 -18.36 -6.52
N LYS A 3 13.25 -17.67 -7.55
CA LYS A 3 12.41 -16.48 -7.38
C LYS A 3 11.03 -16.91 -6.89
N GLY A 4 10.49 -16.22 -5.89
CA GLY A 4 9.11 -16.45 -5.45
C GLY A 4 8.11 -16.08 -6.54
N GLN A 5 7.01 -16.80 -6.60
CA GLN A 5 5.91 -16.62 -7.55
C GLN A 5 4.65 -16.16 -6.80
N MET A 6 3.88 -15.27 -7.42
CA MET A 6 2.62 -14.77 -6.88
C MET A 6 1.46 -15.26 -7.73
N TYR A 7 0.31 -15.52 -7.11
CA TYR A 7 -0.87 -16.06 -7.80
C TYR A 7 -2.14 -15.30 -7.41
N ASP A 8 -3.06 -15.18 -8.37
CA ASP A 8 -4.40 -14.65 -8.16
C ASP A 8 -5.33 -15.68 -7.48
N ILE A 9 -6.57 -15.27 -7.22
CA ILE A 9 -7.58 -16.12 -6.59
C ILE A 9 -7.93 -17.37 -7.41
N ASN A 10 -7.75 -17.31 -8.72
CA ASN A 10 -8.00 -18.43 -9.64
C ASN A 10 -6.77 -19.33 -9.81
N GLY A 11 -5.66 -19.03 -9.13
CA GLY A 11 -4.42 -19.78 -9.22
C GLY A 11 -3.58 -19.44 -10.45
N ASN A 12 -3.88 -18.36 -11.17
CA ASN A 12 -3.03 -17.92 -12.29
C ASN A 12 -1.81 -17.18 -11.74
N LEU A 13 -0.66 -17.34 -12.42
CA LEU A 13 0.55 -16.60 -12.11
C LEU A 13 0.32 -15.10 -12.34
N ILE A 14 0.78 -14.27 -11.40
CA ILE A 14 0.75 -12.81 -11.47
C ILE A 14 2.19 -12.29 -11.65
N THR A 15 2.36 -11.42 -12.64
CA THR A 15 3.58 -10.61 -12.83
C THR A 15 3.43 -9.21 -12.23
N ASN A 16 4.52 -8.46 -12.13
CA ASN A 16 4.45 -7.06 -11.69
C ASN A 16 3.60 -6.18 -12.63
N ASN A 17 3.60 -6.47 -13.94
CA ASN A 17 2.74 -5.76 -14.89
C ASN A 17 1.27 -6.11 -14.64
N ASP A 18 0.95 -7.37 -14.31
CA ASP A 18 -0.41 -7.76 -13.94
C ASP A 18 -0.89 -7.02 -12.69
N LEU A 19 -0.04 -6.82 -11.68
CA LEU A 19 -0.42 -6.03 -10.49
C LEU A 19 -0.77 -4.58 -10.83
N GLN A 20 -0.12 -4.01 -11.85
CA GLN A 20 -0.46 -2.67 -12.34
C GLN A 20 -1.78 -2.66 -13.12
N ASN A 21 -2.10 -3.76 -13.81
CA ASN A 21 -3.22 -3.85 -14.76
C ASN A 21 -4.49 -4.57 -14.25
N LYS A 22 -4.43 -5.32 -13.14
CA LYS A 22 -5.54 -6.16 -12.64
C LYS A 22 -6.24 -5.61 -11.39
N GLY A 23 -5.77 -4.51 -10.82
CA GLY A 23 -6.49 -3.86 -9.72
C GLY A 23 -7.86 -3.35 -10.20
N ALA A 24 -8.81 -3.18 -9.29
CA ALA A 24 -10.18 -2.73 -9.54
C ALA A 24 -10.31 -1.34 -10.22
N TRP A 25 -9.20 -0.73 -10.60
CA TRP A 25 -9.08 0.64 -11.11
C TRP A 25 -8.32 0.70 -12.45
N CYS A 26 -8.16 -0.41 -13.17
CA CYS A 26 -7.44 -0.39 -14.44
C CYS A 26 -8.35 0.01 -15.62
N GLU A 27 -8.35 1.30 -15.92
CA GLU A 27 -8.49 1.80 -17.29
C GLU A 27 -7.10 2.29 -17.75
N HIS A 28 -6.67 1.87 -18.94
CA HIS A 28 -5.32 2.15 -19.45
C HIS A 28 -5.03 3.66 -19.45
N GLY A 29 -4.11 4.10 -18.59
CA GLY A 29 -3.61 5.49 -18.54
C GLY A 29 -4.28 6.41 -17.52
N VAL A 30 -5.31 5.96 -16.80
CA VAL A 30 -5.97 6.79 -15.77
C VAL A 30 -5.16 6.76 -14.48
N ARG A 31 -4.93 7.93 -13.86
CA ARG A 31 -4.27 8.00 -12.54
C ARG A 31 -5.18 7.39 -11.48
N LYS A 32 -4.62 6.60 -10.57
CA LYS A 32 -5.38 5.87 -9.54
C LYS A 32 -6.20 6.81 -8.65
N GLU A 33 -5.70 8.01 -8.43
CA GLU A 33 -6.36 9.07 -7.69
C GLU A 33 -7.71 9.43 -8.35
N TYR A 34 -7.78 9.54 -9.69
CA TYR A 34 -9.03 9.85 -10.39
C TYR A 34 -10.04 8.73 -10.23
N VAL A 35 -9.61 7.48 -10.41
CA VAL A 35 -10.51 6.33 -10.25
C VAL A 35 -11.01 6.22 -8.81
N PHE A 36 -10.15 6.52 -7.83
CA PHE A 36 -10.53 6.55 -6.43
C PHE A 36 -11.59 7.63 -6.16
N VAL A 37 -11.40 8.85 -6.65
CA VAL A 37 -12.34 9.97 -6.47
C VAL A 37 -13.65 9.73 -7.22
N GLU A 38 -13.61 9.18 -8.43
CA GLU A 38 -14.80 8.81 -9.18
C GLU A 38 -15.65 7.78 -8.41
N LYS A 39 -15.00 6.78 -7.82
CA LYS A 39 -15.68 5.69 -7.11
C LYS A 39 -16.14 6.08 -5.71
N TYR A 40 -15.35 6.88 -4.99
CA TYR A 40 -15.48 7.09 -3.53
C TYR A 40 -15.43 8.55 -3.08
N GLY A 41 -15.09 9.47 -3.98
CA GLY A 41 -14.91 10.88 -3.65
C GLY A 41 -16.15 11.48 -3.01
N HIS A 42 -17.33 11.26 -3.60
CA HIS A 42 -18.58 11.77 -3.04
C HIS A 42 -18.87 11.21 -1.62
N GLU A 43 -18.73 9.90 -1.41
CA GLU A 43 -19.01 9.26 -0.12
C GLU A 43 -18.03 9.69 0.98
N LEU A 44 -16.75 9.88 0.62
CA LEU A 44 -15.70 10.28 1.56
C LEU A 44 -15.52 11.80 1.69
N GLY A 45 -16.24 12.59 0.88
CA GLY A 45 -16.07 14.04 0.82
C GLY A 45 -14.76 14.49 0.16
N LEU A 46 -14.15 13.66 -0.68
CA LEU A 46 -12.82 13.87 -1.26
C LEU A 46 -12.87 14.24 -2.75
N MET A 47 -11.96 15.12 -3.14
CA MET A 47 -11.59 15.41 -4.52
C MET A 47 -10.08 15.30 -4.71
N ILE A 48 -9.64 15.28 -5.98
CA ILE A 48 -8.23 15.48 -6.31
C ILE A 48 -7.81 16.85 -5.82
N ASN A 49 -6.67 16.93 -5.13
CA ASN A 49 -6.08 18.20 -4.75
C ASN A 49 -5.78 19.03 -6.01
N PRO A 50 -6.37 20.23 -6.21
CA PRO A 50 -6.11 21.04 -7.40
C PRO A 50 -4.63 21.37 -7.62
N GLU A 51 -3.82 21.43 -6.55
CA GLU A 51 -2.37 21.66 -6.65
C GLU A 51 -1.65 20.56 -7.46
N LYS A 52 -2.21 19.34 -7.55
CA LYS A 52 -1.65 18.23 -8.33
C LYS A 52 -1.60 18.49 -9.83
N GLU A 53 -2.34 19.47 -10.33
CA GLU A 53 -2.29 19.87 -11.75
C GLU A 53 -0.93 20.50 -12.11
N THR A 54 -0.30 21.19 -11.16
CA THR A 54 0.95 21.94 -11.39
C THR A 54 2.11 21.40 -10.55
N ASN A 55 1.83 20.72 -9.44
CA ASN A 55 2.82 20.13 -8.54
C ASN A 55 2.58 18.62 -8.35
N LYS A 56 3.36 17.79 -9.05
CA LYS A 56 3.27 16.32 -8.93
C LYS A 56 3.55 15.79 -7.52
N TYR A 57 4.25 16.56 -6.68
CA TYR A 57 4.58 16.20 -5.32
C TYR A 57 3.54 16.66 -4.29
N ALA A 58 2.54 17.46 -4.68
CA ALA A 58 1.45 17.82 -3.78
C ALA A 58 0.71 16.55 -3.28
N PRO A 59 0.12 16.58 -2.08
CA PRO A 59 -0.80 15.54 -1.62
C PRO A 59 -1.87 15.24 -2.66
N ASP A 60 -2.29 13.97 -2.73
CA ASP A 60 -3.17 13.48 -3.78
C ASP A 60 -4.58 14.07 -3.74
N LEU A 61 -5.13 14.22 -2.53
CA LEU A 61 -6.54 14.48 -2.28
C LEU A 61 -6.73 15.68 -1.34
N CYS A 62 -7.89 16.31 -1.41
CA CYS A 62 -8.37 17.26 -0.41
C CYS A 62 -9.88 17.11 -0.19
N GLN A 63 -10.37 17.61 0.94
CA GLN A 63 -11.80 17.68 1.23
C GLN A 63 -12.52 18.67 0.28
N PHE A 64 -13.79 18.43 -0.05
CA PHE A 64 -14.58 19.38 -0.86
C PHE A 64 -14.83 20.72 -0.17
N LEU A 65 -15.07 20.68 1.14
CA LEU A 65 -15.54 21.83 1.93
C LEU A 65 -14.45 22.43 2.82
N SER A 66 -13.23 21.89 2.80
CA SER A 66 -12.11 22.38 3.59
C SER A 66 -10.78 22.20 2.85
N THR A 67 -9.73 22.87 3.32
CA THR A 67 -8.37 22.72 2.78
C THR A 67 -7.60 21.56 3.41
N GLU A 68 -8.30 20.62 4.07
CA GLU A 68 -7.66 19.46 4.67
C GLU A 68 -7.14 18.52 3.59
N LEU A 69 -5.84 18.26 3.65
CA LEU A 69 -5.11 17.46 2.67
C LEU A 69 -5.13 15.99 3.06
N SER A 70 -5.09 15.13 2.05
CA SER A 70 -5.00 13.69 2.22
C SER A 70 -4.12 13.06 1.13
N ASP A 71 -3.53 11.90 1.43
CA ASP A 71 -2.70 11.16 0.48
C ASP A 71 -3.24 9.74 0.29
N LEU A 72 -3.19 9.25 -0.96
CA LEU A 72 -3.75 7.96 -1.33
C LEU A 72 -2.63 6.93 -1.51
N LYS A 73 -2.67 5.88 -0.68
CA LYS A 73 -1.74 4.75 -0.77
C LYS A 73 -2.49 3.51 -1.28
N THR A 74 -2.42 3.28 -2.58
CA THR A 74 -2.99 2.06 -3.19
C THR A 74 -2.11 0.84 -2.94
N GLN A 75 -2.70 -0.27 -2.52
CA GLN A 75 -2.02 -1.51 -2.13
C GLN A 75 -2.70 -2.71 -2.81
N ASN A 76 -1.99 -3.40 -3.70
CA ASN A 76 -2.54 -4.53 -4.45
C ASN A 76 -1.90 -5.89 -4.13
N THR A 77 -0.82 -5.87 -3.35
CA THR A 77 -0.07 -7.05 -2.97
C THR A 77 0.16 -7.02 -1.47
N PRO A 78 -0.28 -8.04 -0.73
CA PRO A 78 0.02 -8.15 0.68
C PRO A 78 1.53 -8.27 0.89
N PHE A 79 2.03 -7.79 2.02
CA PHE A 79 3.40 -8.08 2.42
C PHE A 79 3.49 -9.54 2.90
N PHE A 80 3.61 -10.50 1.96
CA PHE A 80 3.50 -11.94 2.23
C PHE A 80 4.44 -12.44 3.34
N THR A 81 5.62 -11.84 3.46
CA THR A 81 6.61 -12.25 4.46
C THR A 81 6.46 -11.54 5.82
N ALA A 82 5.34 -10.84 6.05
CA ALA A 82 5.07 -10.08 7.29
C ALA A 82 5.20 -10.91 8.56
N ARG A 83 4.98 -12.23 8.48
CA ARG A 83 5.13 -13.14 9.63
C ARG A 83 6.54 -13.13 10.23
N LYS A 84 7.58 -12.86 9.42
CA LYS A 84 8.96 -12.70 9.91
C LYS A 84 9.12 -11.55 10.90
N TYR A 85 8.18 -10.61 10.86
CA TYR A 85 8.14 -9.42 11.70
C TYR A 85 7.02 -9.51 12.76
N GLY A 86 6.41 -10.68 12.96
CA GLY A 86 5.29 -10.87 13.89
C GLY A 86 3.95 -10.33 13.38
N TYR A 87 3.84 -9.99 12.10
CA TYR A 87 2.65 -9.39 11.49
C TYR A 87 1.88 -10.40 10.62
N THR A 88 0.58 -10.20 10.42
CA THR A 88 -0.25 -11.06 9.59
C THR A 88 -0.37 -10.49 8.17
N PRO A 89 0.06 -11.22 7.11
CA PRO A 89 0.02 -10.72 5.73
C PRO A 89 -1.34 -10.21 5.28
N GLN A 90 -2.43 -10.85 5.72
CA GLN A 90 -3.82 -10.48 5.42
C GLN A 90 -4.11 -8.98 5.65
N TYR A 91 -3.53 -8.40 6.70
CA TYR A 91 -3.82 -7.03 7.17
C TYR A 91 -2.59 -6.13 7.15
N THR A 92 -1.50 -6.54 6.49
CA THR A 92 -0.25 -5.78 6.48
C THR A 92 -0.07 -5.05 5.17
N VAL A 93 -0.03 -3.73 5.24
CA VAL A 93 0.35 -2.84 4.13
C VAL A 93 1.75 -2.26 4.37
N THR A 94 2.38 -1.78 3.31
CA THR A 94 3.68 -1.09 3.40
C THR A 94 3.50 0.41 3.30
N PHE A 95 4.21 1.17 4.14
CA PHE A 95 4.23 2.63 4.07
C PHE A 95 5.67 3.12 3.91
N ASN A 96 5.94 3.92 2.88
CA ASN A 96 7.31 4.31 2.53
C ASN A 96 7.94 5.20 3.61
N LYS A 97 9.21 4.95 3.93
CA LYS A 97 9.94 5.77 4.90
C LYS A 97 10.03 7.24 4.45
N ASN A 98 10.33 7.47 3.17
CA ASN A 98 10.44 8.82 2.62
C ASN A 98 9.11 9.58 2.69
N ASP A 99 7.98 8.90 2.49
CA ASP A 99 6.65 9.50 2.66
C ASP A 99 6.45 9.89 4.14
N ALA A 100 6.77 9.01 5.08
CA ALA A 100 6.69 9.32 6.51
C ALA A 100 7.56 10.53 6.90
N ASP A 101 8.81 10.59 6.42
CA ASP A 101 9.73 11.68 6.71
C ASP A 101 9.22 13.01 6.13
N ARG A 102 8.71 12.99 4.89
CA ARG A 102 8.08 14.14 4.26
C ARG A 102 6.87 14.64 5.05
N TYR A 103 5.95 13.75 5.43
CA TYR A 103 4.74 14.16 6.14
C TYR A 103 5.03 14.67 7.56
N ARG A 104 6.07 14.16 8.24
CA ARG A 104 6.52 14.74 9.52
C ARG A 104 6.91 16.20 9.39
N SER A 105 7.60 16.55 8.31
CA SER A 105 8.10 17.91 8.06
C SER A 105 7.02 18.82 7.50
N ASP A 106 6.39 18.39 6.41
CA ASP A 106 5.66 19.31 5.52
C ASP A 106 4.15 19.23 5.72
N TYR A 107 3.64 18.07 6.15
CA TYR A 107 2.21 17.79 6.23
C TYR A 107 1.80 17.05 7.52
N PRO A 108 2.10 17.56 8.72
CA PRO A 108 1.91 16.81 9.97
C PRO A 108 0.43 16.53 10.32
N LYS A 109 -0.51 17.18 9.64
CA LYS A 109 -1.96 17.04 9.81
C LYS A 109 -2.65 16.24 8.71
N ILE A 110 -1.90 15.72 7.73
CA ILE A 110 -2.48 15.01 6.58
C ILE A 110 -3.18 13.72 7.01
N ASP A 111 -4.27 13.38 6.36
CA ASP A 111 -4.88 12.06 6.48
C ASP A 111 -4.32 11.11 5.40
N ILE A 112 -4.12 9.84 5.77
CA ILE A 112 -3.65 8.81 4.85
C ILE A 112 -4.79 7.82 4.60
N TYR A 113 -5.11 7.60 3.33
CA TYR A 113 -6.05 6.58 2.88
C TYR A 113 -5.28 5.41 2.28
N PHE A 114 -5.38 4.24 2.89
CA PHE A 114 -4.95 2.99 2.28
C PHE A 114 -6.10 2.40 1.49
N TRP A 115 -5.99 2.40 0.16
CA TRP A 115 -6.93 1.72 -0.72
C TRP A 115 -6.38 0.35 -1.08
N VAL A 116 -6.97 -0.69 -0.51
CA VAL A 116 -6.47 -2.07 -0.61
C VAL A 116 -7.33 -2.88 -1.56
N ASP A 117 -6.68 -3.67 -2.40
CA ASP A 117 -7.28 -4.67 -3.29
C ASP A 117 -6.30 -5.82 -3.52
N TRP A 118 -6.38 -6.88 -2.72
CA TRP A 118 -5.48 -8.03 -2.84
C TRP A 118 -5.72 -8.84 -4.11
N VAL A 119 -5.09 -8.40 -5.20
CA VAL A 119 -5.02 -9.11 -6.47
C VAL A 119 -4.16 -10.37 -6.32
N ALA A 120 -2.98 -10.25 -5.70
CA ALA A 120 -2.15 -11.40 -5.35
C ALA A 120 -2.56 -11.95 -3.99
N VAL A 121 -3.05 -13.19 -3.97
CA VAL A 121 -3.55 -13.85 -2.75
C VAL A 121 -2.69 -15.03 -2.30
N ARG A 122 -1.74 -15.48 -3.14
CA ARG A 122 -0.79 -16.54 -2.77
C ARG A 122 0.63 -16.18 -3.18
N TYR A 123 1.58 -16.48 -2.31
CA TYR A 123 3.02 -16.47 -2.58
C TYR A 123 3.58 -17.88 -2.40
N PHE A 124 4.20 -18.40 -3.44
CA PHE A 124 4.88 -19.69 -3.41
C PHE A 124 6.36 -19.53 -3.74
N ARG A 125 7.23 -20.19 -2.98
CA ARG A 125 8.65 -20.30 -3.30
C ARG A 125 9.14 -21.69 -2.95
N LYS A 126 9.61 -22.41 -3.98
CA LYS A 126 10.25 -23.71 -3.81
C LYS A 126 11.54 -23.57 -3.00
N SER A 127 11.73 -24.44 -2.02
CA SER A 127 12.99 -24.51 -1.28
C SER A 127 14.11 -25.03 -2.19
N THR A 128 15.28 -24.41 -2.11
CA THR A 128 16.49 -24.91 -2.78
C THR A 128 17.25 -25.92 -1.95
N ASP A 129 16.83 -26.13 -0.70
CA ASP A 129 17.44 -27.05 0.25
C ASP A 129 16.38 -28.02 0.76
N SER A 130 16.59 -29.30 0.48
CA SER A 130 15.68 -30.40 0.81
C SER A 130 15.32 -30.53 2.30
N ARG A 131 16.07 -29.88 3.20
CA ARG A 131 15.79 -29.84 4.63
C ARG A 131 14.68 -28.88 5.02
N TYR A 132 14.35 -27.93 4.15
CA TYR A 132 13.31 -26.93 4.40
C TYR A 132 12.13 -27.15 3.48
N SER A 133 10.93 -26.98 4.02
CA SER A 133 9.70 -27.01 3.24
C SER A 133 9.60 -25.81 2.30
N ASP A 134 8.83 -25.99 1.24
CA ASP A 134 8.45 -24.89 0.36
C ASP A 134 7.70 -23.81 1.16
N THR A 135 7.92 -22.56 0.77
CA THR A 135 7.11 -21.45 1.28
C THR A 135 5.80 -21.42 0.50
N ASP A 136 4.66 -21.63 1.16
CA ASP A 136 3.31 -21.43 0.59
C ASP A 136 2.50 -20.57 1.56
N ILE A 137 2.34 -19.29 1.23
CA ILE A 137 1.62 -18.31 2.04
C ILE A 137 0.37 -17.91 1.26
N ARG A 138 -0.79 -17.99 1.92
CA ARG A 138 -2.08 -17.61 1.36
C ARG A 138 -2.75 -16.58 2.25
N VAL A 139 -3.42 -15.63 1.60
CA VAL A 139 -4.35 -14.68 2.22
C VAL A 139 -5.70 -14.83 1.52
N ASN A 140 -6.75 -14.34 2.16
CA ASN A 140 -8.02 -14.15 1.51
C ASN A 140 -7.98 -12.87 0.66
N PRO A 141 -8.72 -12.82 -0.46
CA PRO A 141 -9.03 -11.56 -1.12
C PRO A 141 -9.51 -10.53 -0.08
N MET A 142 -9.04 -9.31 -0.20
CA MET A 142 -9.44 -8.21 0.67
C MET A 142 -9.49 -6.95 -0.15
N TYR A 143 -10.59 -6.25 0.00
CA TYR A 143 -10.86 -5.00 -0.69
C TYR A 143 -11.44 -4.03 0.34
N GLY A 144 -11.02 -2.77 0.29
CA GLY A 144 -11.58 -1.73 1.14
C GLY A 144 -10.69 -0.49 1.23
N VAL A 145 -11.16 0.48 2.00
CA VAL A 145 -10.46 1.73 2.27
C VAL A 145 -10.29 1.90 3.78
N TRP A 146 -9.06 2.15 4.19
CA TRP A 146 -8.70 2.44 5.58
C TRP A 146 -8.16 3.86 5.70
N LYS A 147 -8.68 4.62 6.66
CA LYS A 147 -8.28 5.99 6.96
C LYS A 147 -7.50 6.05 8.28
N VAL A 148 -6.45 6.85 8.32
CA VAL A 148 -5.73 7.19 9.56
C VAL A 148 -5.13 8.59 9.46
N SER A 149 -5.15 9.35 10.54
CA SER A 149 -4.42 10.63 10.60
C SER A 149 -2.91 10.37 10.59
N PHE A 150 -2.12 11.23 9.96
CA PHE A 150 -0.66 11.05 9.98
C PHE A 150 -0.08 11.11 11.39
N LYS A 151 -0.68 11.92 12.27
CA LYS A 151 -0.33 11.96 13.70
C LYS A 151 -0.43 10.57 14.34
N ASP A 152 -1.54 9.86 14.12
CA ASP A 152 -1.73 8.52 14.66
C ASP A 152 -0.86 7.49 13.96
N LEU A 153 -0.72 7.60 12.63
CA LEU A 153 0.16 6.74 11.84
C LEU A 153 1.62 6.88 12.28
N ASP A 154 2.10 8.07 12.62
CA ASP A 154 3.45 8.28 13.14
C ASP A 154 3.67 7.55 14.47
N GLN A 155 2.65 7.50 15.33
CA GLN A 155 2.69 6.71 16.57
C GLN A 155 2.65 5.20 16.31
N ILE A 156 2.01 4.75 15.23
CA ILE A 156 2.06 3.36 14.77
C ILE A 156 3.47 3.04 14.24
N ILE A 157 4.02 3.92 13.40
CA ILE A 157 5.33 3.79 12.76
C ILE A 157 6.45 3.61 13.79
N LYS A 158 6.43 4.36 14.90
CA LYS A 158 7.43 4.24 15.99
C LYS A 158 7.54 2.83 16.58
N LYS A 159 6.49 2.02 16.45
CA LYS A 159 6.43 0.62 16.93
C LYS A 159 6.45 -0.39 15.79
N SER A 160 6.46 0.08 14.54
CA SER A 160 6.33 -0.75 13.36
C SER A 160 7.70 -1.23 12.89
N PRO A 161 7.81 -2.49 12.42
CA PRO A 161 9.01 -2.97 11.77
C PRO A 161 9.33 -2.15 10.52
N LEU A 162 10.62 -1.84 10.32
CA LEU A 162 11.14 -1.26 9.09
C LEU A 162 11.75 -2.37 8.23
N HIS A 163 11.22 -2.55 7.02
CA HIS A 163 11.76 -3.49 6.05
C HIS A 163 12.63 -2.75 5.03
N ALA A 164 13.90 -3.15 4.91
CA ALA A 164 14.82 -2.65 3.90
C ALA A 164 14.86 -3.60 2.69
N TYR A 165 14.63 -3.06 1.49
CA TYR A 165 14.68 -3.81 0.25
C TYR A 165 16.13 -3.84 -0.28
N GLN A 166 16.84 -4.93 0.01
CA GLN A 166 18.24 -5.09 -0.41
C GLN A 166 18.45 -4.95 -1.92
N GLU A 167 17.47 -5.39 -2.71
CA GLU A 167 17.48 -5.33 -4.18
C GLU A 167 17.34 -3.90 -4.75
N ARG A 168 16.99 -2.91 -3.91
CA ARG A 168 16.70 -1.53 -4.32
C ARG A 168 17.72 -0.51 -3.80
N ILE A 169 18.78 -0.97 -3.14
CA ILE A 169 19.82 -0.10 -2.59
C ILE A 169 20.43 0.79 -3.69
N TYR A 170 20.66 0.20 -4.87
CA TYR A 170 21.22 0.85 -6.07
C TYR A 170 20.16 1.22 -7.13
N ASP A 171 18.88 1.19 -6.79
CA ASP A 171 17.83 1.56 -7.74
C ASP A 171 17.77 3.08 -7.91
N ASN A 172 17.85 3.52 -9.18
CA ASN A 172 17.77 4.92 -9.60
C ASN A 172 16.37 5.30 -10.13
N GLN A 173 15.42 4.36 -10.13
CA GLN A 173 14.05 4.57 -10.63
C GLN A 173 13.10 5.16 -9.57
N GLY A 174 13.62 5.52 -8.38
CA GLY A 174 12.84 6.15 -7.32
C GLY A 174 11.94 5.20 -6.52
N ASN A 175 12.12 3.87 -6.65
CA ASN A 175 11.37 2.93 -5.81
C ASN A 175 11.76 3.07 -4.33
N ALA A 176 10.81 2.82 -3.44
CA ALA A 176 11.06 2.83 -2.01
C ALA A 176 12.13 1.80 -1.63
N LYS A 177 13.19 2.29 -0.96
CA LYS A 177 14.29 1.48 -0.42
C LYS A 177 13.95 0.87 0.92
N GLU A 178 13.05 1.52 1.66
CA GLU A 178 12.60 1.09 2.97
C GLU A 178 11.12 1.42 3.16
N SER A 179 10.38 0.49 3.78
CA SER A 179 8.98 0.70 4.15
C SER A 179 8.69 0.18 5.54
N TYR A 180 7.87 0.91 6.28
CA TYR A 180 7.27 0.45 7.51
C TYR A 180 6.16 -0.57 7.21
N LEU A 181 6.05 -1.60 8.02
CA LEU A 181 4.94 -2.55 7.97
C LEU A 181 3.82 -2.07 8.90
N ILE A 182 2.66 -1.76 8.32
CA ILE A 182 1.52 -1.21 9.05
C ILE A 182 0.41 -2.28 9.11
N ASN A 183 -0.07 -2.54 10.32
CA ASN A 183 -1.18 -3.46 10.54
C ASN A 183 -2.51 -2.68 10.51
N LEU A 184 -3.35 -2.93 9.51
CA LEU A 184 -4.66 -2.28 9.33
C LEU A 184 -5.65 -2.56 10.47
N LYS A 185 -5.37 -3.53 11.36
CA LYS A 185 -6.17 -3.79 12.57
C LYS A 185 -5.82 -2.91 13.76
N ASP A 186 -4.84 -2.02 13.65
CA ASP A 186 -4.58 -1.05 14.72
C ASP A 186 -5.85 -0.20 14.96
N SER A 187 -6.26 -0.04 16.22
CA SER A 187 -7.53 0.60 16.58
C SER A 187 -7.64 2.07 16.15
N ARG A 188 -6.51 2.72 15.86
CA ARG A 188 -6.42 4.08 15.33
C ARG A 188 -6.71 4.17 13.83
N ILE A 189 -6.58 3.05 13.12
CA ILE A 189 -6.92 2.95 11.70
C ILE A 189 -8.39 2.58 11.58
N LYS A 190 -9.15 3.34 10.79
CA LYS A 190 -10.59 3.12 10.60
C LYS A 190 -10.85 2.55 9.22
N HIS A 191 -11.56 1.44 9.17
CA HIS A 191 -12.17 0.97 7.93
C HIS A 191 -13.33 1.90 7.59
N VAL A 192 -13.27 2.54 6.42
CA VAL A 192 -14.27 3.55 6.01
C VAL A 192 -15.11 3.10 4.83
N LEU A 193 -14.64 2.13 4.03
CA LEU A 193 -15.36 1.52 2.90
C LEU A 193 -14.93 0.08 2.69
#